data_AF-A0A3M8ESD4-F1
#
_entry.id   AF-A0A3M8ESD4-F1
#
_cell.length_a   1.000
_cell.length_b   1.000
_cell.length_c   1.000
_cell.angle_alpha   90.00
_cell.angle_beta   90.00
_cell.angle_gamma   90.00
#
_symmetry.space_group_name_H-M   'P 1'
#
loop_
_entity.id
_entity.type
_entity.pdbx_description
1 polymer ?
#
loop_
_entity_poly.entity_id
_entity_poly.type
_entity_poly.pdbx_seq_one_letter_code
_entity_poly.pdbx_strand_id
1 'polypeptide(L)'
;PRTAPTHLHNCLYHRDGTCGVCIGRCPVGAITFNGHDKSRCRDYVYGAIPAAVGERYGVLCTGCGLCQTRVPCEAAVPRGKGLGIP
;
A
#
# COMPACT_ATOMS: atom_id res chain seq x y z
N PRO A 1 21.11 -1.64 -9.54
CA PRO A 1 20.47 -0.84 -10.62
C PRO A 1 18.95 -1.08 -10.65
N ARG A 2 18.15 -0.06 -10.94
CA ARG A 2 16.69 -0.22 -11.10
C ARG A 2 16.41 -0.82 -12.48
N THR A 3 15.73 -1.97 -12.53
CA THR A 3 15.38 -2.68 -13.79
C THR A 3 14.02 -2.27 -14.34
N ALA A 4 13.16 -1.68 -13.51
CA ALA A 4 11.84 -1.21 -13.90
C ALA A 4 11.92 0.16 -14.63
N PRO A 5 11.27 0.32 -15.81
CA PRO A 5 11.22 1.56 -16.57
C PRO A 5 10.68 2.76 -15.79
N THR A 6 9.67 2.54 -14.95
CA THR A 6 9.04 3.58 -14.12
C THR A 6 8.76 3.05 -12.72
N HIS A 7 8.52 3.97 -11.77
CA HIS A 7 8.13 3.60 -10.41
C HIS A 7 6.74 2.93 -10.32
N LEU A 8 5.94 2.98 -11.39
CA LEU A 8 4.60 2.39 -11.47
C LEU A 8 4.59 1.06 -12.23
N HIS A 9 5.70 0.67 -12.85
CA HIS A 9 5.78 -0.49 -13.75
C HIS A 9 5.29 -1.81 -13.13
N ASN A 10 5.54 -2.02 -11.84
CA ASN A 10 5.17 -3.25 -11.14
C ASN A 10 3.74 -3.23 -10.59
N CYS A 11 3.05 -2.08 -10.64
CA CYS A 11 1.67 -1.96 -10.19
C CYS A 11 0.72 -2.51 -11.25
N LEU A 12 -0.05 -3.54 -10.91
CA LEU A 12 -1.04 -4.15 -11.82
C LEU A 12 -2.06 -3.13 -12.32
N TYR A 13 -2.51 -2.17 -11.50
CA TYR A 13 -3.41 -1.12 -11.98
C TYR A 13 -2.81 -0.29 -13.13
N HIS A 14 -1.56 0.16 -12.98
CA HIS A 14 -0.91 0.97 -14.01
C HIS A 14 -0.44 0.15 -15.21
N ARG A 15 -0.27 -1.16 -15.04
CA ARG A 15 0.14 -2.06 -16.11
C ARG A 15 -1.04 -2.54 -16.96
N ASP A 16 -2.15 -2.92 -16.33
CA ASP A 16 -3.27 -3.60 -16.99
C ASP A 16 -4.66 -3.30 -16.37
N GLY A 17 -4.75 -2.40 -15.37
CA GLY A 17 -6.02 -2.00 -14.77
C GLY A 17 -6.66 -3.03 -13.84
N THR A 18 -5.98 -4.15 -13.51
CA THR A 18 -6.64 -5.30 -12.86
C THR A 18 -6.64 -5.31 -11.33
N CYS A 19 -6.00 -4.34 -10.67
CA CYS A 19 -5.84 -4.35 -9.22
C CYS A 19 -6.23 -3.01 -8.58
N GLY A 20 -6.78 -3.09 -7.38
CA GLY A 20 -7.03 -1.94 -6.50
C GLY A 20 -7.07 -2.34 -5.02
N VAL A 21 -6.54 -3.52 -4.66
CA VAL A 21 -6.72 -4.11 -3.31
C VAL A 21 -6.16 -3.20 -2.22
N CYS A 22 -5.07 -2.49 -2.48
CA CYS A 22 -4.48 -1.52 -1.55
C CYS A 22 -5.41 -0.33 -1.22
N ILE A 23 -6.33 0.04 -2.13
CA ILE A 23 -7.32 1.12 -1.92
C ILE A 23 -8.26 0.74 -0.78
N GLY A 24 -8.84 -0.47 -0.83
CA GLY A 24 -9.73 -0.97 0.22
C GLY A 24 -9.03 -1.25 1.55
N ARG A 25 -7.70 -1.33 1.56
CA ARG A 25 -6.87 -1.51 2.76
C ARG A 25 -6.54 -0.20 3.47
N CYS A 26 -6.75 0.95 2.82
CA CYS A 26 -6.39 2.25 3.39
C CYS A 26 -7.47 2.74 4.37
N PRO A 27 -7.18 2.87 5.67
CA PRO A 27 -8.18 3.22 6.68
C PRO A 27 -8.70 4.66 6.57
N VAL A 28 -7.95 5.55 5.90
CA VAL A 28 -8.30 6.96 5.72
C VAL A 28 -8.60 7.33 4.27
N GLY A 29 -8.70 6.33 3.37
CA GLY A 29 -8.97 6.58 1.95
C GLY A 29 -7.92 7.49 1.27
N ALA A 30 -6.67 7.45 1.73
CA ALA A 30 -5.57 8.24 1.14
C ALA A 30 -5.05 7.64 -0.17
N ILE A 31 -5.38 6.39 -0.50
CA ILE A 31 -5.02 5.75 -1.76
C ILE A 31 -6.30 5.61 -2.59
N THR A 32 -6.26 6.08 -3.83
CA THR A 32 -7.35 5.99 -4.80
C THR A 32 -6.78 5.65 -6.18
N PHE A 33 -7.65 5.44 -7.17
CA PHE A 33 -7.22 5.29 -8.57
C PHE A 33 -6.54 6.56 -9.13
N ASN A 34 -6.77 7.73 -8.52
CA ASN A 34 -6.12 8.99 -8.88
C ASN A 34 -4.76 9.19 -8.19
N GLY A 35 -4.34 8.26 -7.35
CA GLY A 35 -3.04 8.29 -6.67
C GLY A 35 -3.14 8.31 -5.15
N HIS A 36 -2.06 8.76 -4.53
CA HIS A 36 -1.86 8.73 -3.08
C HIS A 36 -1.82 10.15 -2.51
N ASP A 37 -2.83 10.50 -1.72
CA ASP A 37 -2.85 11.69 -0.86
C ASP A 37 -1.86 11.50 0.29
N LYS A 38 -0.64 11.99 0.09
CA LYS A 38 0.45 11.87 1.06
C LYS A 38 0.21 12.68 2.33
N SER A 39 -0.56 13.77 2.26
CA SER A 39 -0.85 14.61 3.42
C SER A 39 -1.80 13.88 4.35
N ARG A 40 -2.92 13.38 3.82
CA ARG A 40 -3.88 12.59 4.61
C ARG A 40 -3.27 11.33 5.21
N CYS A 41 -2.43 10.63 4.44
CA CYS A 41 -1.70 9.46 4.94
C CYS A 41 -0.74 9.82 6.08
N ARG A 42 0.02 10.90 5.94
CA ARG A 42 0.96 11.40 6.96
C ARG A 42 0.23 11.74 8.26
N ASP A 43 -0.87 12.47 8.18
CA ASP A 43 -1.65 12.89 9.35
C ASP A 43 -2.16 11.67 10.13
N TYR A 44 -2.53 10.59 9.44
CA TYR A 44 -2.91 9.35 10.08
C TYR A 44 -1.72 8.62 10.72
N VAL A 45 -0.61 8.47 9.98
CA VAL A 45 0.57 7.70 10.41
C VAL A 45 1.30 8.35 11.58
N TYR A 46 1.39 9.67 11.62
CA TYR A 46 2.11 10.40 12.67
C TYR A 46 1.19 11.06 13.69
N GLY A 47 -0.11 11.13 13.43
CA GLY A 47 -1.10 11.67 14.36
C GLY A 47 -1.83 10.54 15.11
N ALA A 48 -2.84 9.95 14.46
CA ALA A 48 -3.80 9.07 15.13
C ALA A 48 -3.20 7.71 15.56
N ILE A 49 -2.37 7.08 14.72
CA ILE A 49 -1.87 5.72 15.00
C ILE A 49 -0.90 5.64 16.20
N PRO A 50 0.09 6.54 16.36
CA PRO A 50 1.01 6.47 17.49
C PRO A 50 0.27 6.46 18.83
N ALA A 51 -0.75 7.30 18.96
CA ALA A 51 -1.60 7.33 20.16
C ALA A 51 -2.45 6.06 20.33
N ALA A 52 -2.94 5.48 19.24
CA ALA A 52 -3.82 4.31 19.28
C ALA A 52 -3.08 2.99 19.62
N VAL A 53 -1.83 2.84 19.19
CA VAL A 53 -1.14 1.54 19.26
C VAL A 53 0.29 1.60 19.80
N GLY A 54 0.88 2.79 19.97
CA GLY A 54 2.26 2.95 20.43
C GLY A 54 2.51 2.30 21.79
N GLU A 55 1.65 2.60 22.78
CA GLU A 55 1.73 1.99 24.11
C GLU A 55 1.55 0.46 24.05
N ARG A 56 0.52 0.01 23.34
CA ARG A 56 0.21 -1.42 23.20
C ARG A 56 1.38 -2.24 22.65
N TYR A 57 2.12 -1.67 21.70
CA TYR A 57 3.26 -2.35 21.07
C TYR A 57 4.61 -1.92 21.66
N GLY A 58 4.64 -1.03 22.65
CA GLY A 58 5.88 -0.56 23.28
C GLY A 58 6.79 0.22 22.33
N VAL A 59 6.24 0.96 21.37
CA VAL A 59 7.01 1.72 20.37
C VAL A 59 6.63 3.19 20.34
N LEU A 60 7.62 4.06 20.20
CA LEU A 60 7.43 5.52 20.10
C LEU A 60 6.98 5.96 18.71
N CYS A 61 7.39 5.22 17.68
CA CYS A 61 7.07 5.50 16.28
C CYS A 61 6.31 4.31 15.68
N THR A 62 5.13 4.58 15.16
CA THR A 62 4.29 3.58 14.51
C THR A 62 4.22 3.82 13.01
N GLY A 63 4.10 2.73 12.23
CA GLY A 63 3.71 2.79 10.83
C GLY A 63 2.30 2.23 10.63
N CYS A 64 1.67 2.54 9.49
CA CYS A 64 0.42 1.88 9.07
C CYS A 64 0.71 0.67 8.18
N GLY A 65 1.27 0.89 6.98
CA GLY A 65 1.72 -0.18 6.08
C GLY A 65 0.62 -1.11 5.52
N LEU A 66 -0.65 -0.96 5.92
CA LEU A 66 -1.75 -1.86 5.55
C LEU A 66 -1.99 -1.96 4.04
N CYS A 67 -1.63 -0.93 3.27
CA CYS A 67 -1.69 -0.95 1.82
C CYS A 67 -0.64 -1.86 1.15
N GLN A 68 0.37 -2.30 1.90
CA GLN A 68 1.46 -3.18 1.45
C GLN A 68 1.28 -4.62 1.92
N THR A 69 0.36 -4.89 2.84
CA THR A 69 0.11 -6.23 3.37
C THR A 69 -1.23 -6.80 2.89
N ARG A 70 -1.32 -8.12 2.78
CA ARG A 70 -2.48 -8.85 2.24
C ARG A 70 -2.90 -8.33 0.86
N VAL A 71 -1.92 -8.00 0.03
CA VAL A 71 -2.09 -7.54 -1.36
C VAL A 71 -1.27 -8.42 -2.30
N PRO A 72 -1.63 -8.52 -3.60
CA PRO A 72 -0.91 -9.39 -4.54
C PRO A 72 0.59 -9.10 -4.69
N CYS A 73 1.03 -7.88 -4.37
CA CYS A 73 2.43 -7.45 -4.46
C CYS A 73 3.20 -7.48 -3.13
N GLU A 74 2.62 -8.00 -2.04
CA GLU A 74 3.22 -7.99 -0.70
C GLU A 74 4.57 -8.73 -0.66
N ALA A 75 4.63 -9.92 -1.25
CA ALA A 75 5.81 -10.79 -1.19
C ALA A 75 6.76 -10.64 -2.40
N ALA A 76 6.23 -10.22 -3.56
CA ALA A 76 6.99 -10.12 -4.80
C ALA A 76 6.26 -9.26 -5.85
N VAL A 77 6.95 -8.93 -6.95
CA VAL A 77 6.31 -8.31 -8.12
C VAL A 77 5.30 -9.29 -8.72
N PRO A 78 4.00 -8.93 -8.81
CA PRO A 78 2.97 -9.85 -9.26
C PRO A 78 3.00 -10.07 -10.77
N ARG A 79 2.73 -11.32 -11.18
CA ARG A 79 2.62 -11.70 -12.60
C ARG A 79 1.38 -11.10 -13.30
N GLY A 80 0.32 -10.78 -12.55
CA GLY A 80 -0.96 -10.26 -13.07
C GLY A 80 -2.01 -11.34 -13.33
N LYS A 81 -3.25 -10.94 -13.68
CA LYS A 81 -4.28 -11.91 -14.11
C LYS A 81 -3.90 -12.45 -15.49
N GLY A 82 -3.43 -13.70 -15.53
CA GLY A 82 -3.02 -14.37 -16.77
C GLY A 82 -2.06 -15.55 -16.60
N LEU A 83 -1.51 -15.77 -15.40
CA LEU A 83 -0.77 -17.00 -15.11
C LEU A 83 -1.42 -17.67 -13.89
N GLY A 84 -2.37 -18.56 -14.19
CA GLY A 84 -3.07 -19.36 -13.20
C GLY A 84 -2.08 -20.00 -12.23
N ILE A 85 -2.22 -19.66 -10.96
CA ILE A 85 -1.82 -20.50 -9.84
C ILE A 85 -3.11 -20.64 -9.03
N PRO A 86 -3.50 -21.85 -8.63
CA PRO A 86 -4.77 -22.12 -7.95
C PRO A 86 -5.04 -21.20 -6.76
#